data_AF-A0A3P3XLP5-F1
#
_entry.id   AF-A0A3P3XLP5-F1
#
_cell.length_a   1.000
_cell.length_b   1.000
_cell.length_c   1.000
_cell.angle_alpha   90.00
_cell.angle_beta   90.00
_cell.angle_gamma   90.00
#
_symmetry.space_group_name_H-M   'P 1'
#
loop_
_entity.id
_entity.type
_entity.pdbx_description
1 polymer ?
#
loop_
_entity_poly.entity_id
_entity_poly.type
_entity_poly.pdbx_seq_one_letter_code
_entity_poly.pdbx_strand_id
1 'polypeptide(L)'
;MALEALKGEKTLQELATIYAVHPNMIALWKKQLVERASMIFEKEGKDKEAEAAERTQDELFRQIGQLQVENEFLKKLQTAVWERTEAIEPEHPELSIGRQCELLGVSRSTFYYRPEEAIARYGVPGIFNTVKGVSSPLMRFSQSWKPMEYRSVWIV
;
A
#
# COMPACT_ATOMS: atom_id res chain seq x y z
N MET A 1 31.63 36.52 -18.52
CA MET A 1 32.30 36.83 -17.23
C MET A 1 33.21 35.73 -16.69
N ALA A 2 32.74 34.70 -15.95
CA ALA A 2 33.66 33.71 -15.33
C ALA A 2 34.39 32.82 -16.36
N LEU A 3 33.73 32.46 -17.46
CA LEU A 3 34.35 31.71 -18.57
C LEU A 3 35.39 32.54 -19.35
N GLU A 4 35.17 33.84 -19.56
CA GLU A 4 36.17 34.73 -20.18
C GLU A 4 37.38 34.97 -19.27
N ALA A 5 37.14 35.09 -17.96
CA ALA A 5 38.23 35.16 -16.98
C ALA A 5 39.06 33.85 -16.96
N LEU A 6 38.46 32.73 -17.36
CA LEU A 6 39.15 31.44 -17.52
C LEU A 6 39.94 31.37 -18.84
N LYS A 7 39.38 31.88 -19.94
CA LYS A 7 40.04 31.95 -21.26
C LYS A 7 41.29 32.84 -21.26
N GLY A 8 41.35 33.86 -20.39
CA GLY A 8 42.55 34.70 -20.22
C GLY A 8 42.78 35.75 -21.29
N GLU A 9 41.82 35.96 -22.19
CA GLU A 9 41.88 36.95 -23.28
C GLU A 9 41.83 38.41 -22.81
N LYS A 10 41.26 38.64 -21.62
CA LYS A 10 41.14 39.96 -20.97
C LYS A 10 41.59 39.86 -19.53
N THR A 11 42.23 40.91 -19.04
CA THR A 11 42.66 41.01 -17.64
C THR A 11 41.46 41.12 -16.69
N LEU A 12 41.66 40.78 -15.42
CA LEU A 12 40.59 40.89 -14.41
C LEU A 12 40.07 42.33 -14.27
N GLN A 13 40.93 43.32 -14.51
CA GLN A 13 40.63 44.75 -14.45
C GLN A 13 39.78 45.22 -15.64
N GLU A 14 40.08 44.72 -16.84
CA GLU A 14 39.25 44.98 -18.04
C GLU A 14 37.89 44.29 -17.93
N LEU A 15 37.85 43.07 -17.39
CA LEU A 15 36.59 42.39 -17.13
C LEU A 15 35.77 43.10 -16.05
N ALA A 16 36.42 43.64 -15.01
CA ALA A 16 35.78 44.42 -13.97
C ALA A 16 35.11 45.69 -14.52
N THR A 17 35.74 46.35 -15.49
CA THR A 17 35.18 47.55 -16.14
C THR A 17 34.07 47.21 -17.12
N ILE A 18 34.23 46.18 -17.95
CA ILE A 18 33.20 45.73 -18.92
C ILE A 18 31.92 45.27 -18.20
N TYR A 19 32.08 44.51 -17.13
CA TYR A 19 30.95 43.92 -16.41
C TYR A 19 30.50 44.72 -15.19
N ALA A 20 31.18 45.83 -14.87
CA ALA A 20 30.93 46.65 -13.68
C ALA A 20 30.93 45.84 -12.36
N VAL A 21 31.84 44.87 -12.24
CA VAL A 21 31.97 44.00 -11.06
C VAL A 21 33.36 44.15 -10.45
N HIS A 22 33.46 44.12 -9.12
CA HIS A 22 34.75 44.21 -8.44
C HIS A 22 35.70 43.03 -8.82
N PRO A 23 36.99 43.28 -9.13
CA PRO A 23 37.94 42.24 -9.57
C PRO A 23 38.04 41.02 -8.65
N ASN A 24 37.90 41.23 -7.33
CA ASN A 24 37.91 40.16 -6.34
C ASN A 24 36.74 39.16 -6.51
N MET A 25 35.57 39.64 -6.93
CA MET A 25 34.40 38.78 -7.19
C MET A 25 34.62 37.93 -8.44
N ILE A 26 35.27 38.48 -9.46
CA ILE A 26 35.62 37.76 -10.69
C ILE A 26 36.63 36.65 -10.38
N ALA A 27 37.62 36.93 -9.54
CA ALA A 27 38.58 35.92 -9.08
C ALA A 27 37.90 34.80 -8.27
N LEU A 28 36.97 35.16 -7.36
CA LEU A 28 36.18 34.21 -6.60
C LEU A 28 35.35 33.30 -7.51
N TRP A 29 34.62 33.87 -8.48
CA TRP A 29 33.79 33.12 -9.41
C TRP A 29 34.61 32.24 -10.35
N LYS A 30 35.79 32.71 -10.79
CA LYS A 30 36.73 31.88 -11.55
C LYS A 30 37.16 30.64 -10.76
N LYS A 31 37.52 30.82 -9.48
CA LYS A 31 37.91 29.71 -8.61
C LYS A 31 36.76 28.72 -8.38
N GLN A 32 35.56 29.24 -8.08
CA GLN A 32 34.37 28.41 -7.89
C GLN A 32 34.00 27.62 -9.15
N LEU A 33 34.16 28.22 -10.33
CA LEU A 33 33.88 27.55 -11.60
C LEU A 33 34.86 26.41 -11.86
N VAL A 34 36.16 26.58 -11.58
CA VAL A 34 37.15 25.51 -11.69
C VAL A 34 36.88 24.37 -10.72
N GLU A 35 36.58 24.69 -9.46
CA GLU A 35 36.31 23.68 -8.42
C GLU A 35 35.01 22.89 -8.68
N ARG A 36 33.97 23.54 -9.20
CA ARG A 36 32.66 22.92 -9.45
C ARG A 36 32.49 22.38 -10.86
N ALA A 37 33.41 22.68 -11.79
CA ALA A 37 33.31 22.22 -13.18
C ALA A 37 33.27 20.69 -13.26
N SER A 38 34.12 19.99 -12.53
CA SER A 38 34.13 18.51 -12.49
C SER A 38 32.80 17.94 -11.99
N MET A 39 32.24 18.53 -10.94
CA MET A 39 30.99 18.08 -10.32
C MET A 39 29.78 18.15 -11.27
N ILE A 40 29.79 19.09 -12.21
CA ILE A 40 28.70 19.24 -13.20
C ILE A 40 28.71 18.06 -14.18
N PHE A 41 29.88 17.60 -14.59
CA PHE A 41 30.02 16.46 -15.50
C PHE A 41 29.83 15.09 -14.81
N GLU A 42 30.00 15.01 -13.48
CA GLU A 42 29.71 13.80 -12.69
C GLU A 42 28.21 13.61 -12.40
N LYS A 43 27.37 14.61 -12.68
CA LYS A 43 25.95 14.63 -12.27
C LYS A 43 25.08 13.58 -12.96
N GLU A 44 25.42 13.14 -14.18
CA GLU A 44 24.63 12.15 -14.93
C GLU A 44 24.47 10.80 -14.21
N GLY A 45 25.42 10.43 -13.33
CA GLY A 45 25.30 9.23 -12.48
C GLY A 45 24.39 9.43 -11.27
N LYS A 46 24.42 10.63 -10.67
CA LYS A 46 23.64 10.98 -9.48
C LYS A 46 22.14 11.08 -9.75
N ASP A 47 21.76 11.54 -10.94
CA ASP A 47 20.34 11.66 -11.30
C ASP A 47 19.68 10.27 -11.43
N LYS A 48 20.41 9.26 -11.91
CA LYS A 48 19.93 7.86 -11.96
C LYS A 48 19.82 7.21 -10.59
N GLU A 49 20.79 7.49 -9.72
CA GLU A 49 20.78 6.99 -8.33
C GLU A 49 19.65 7.64 -7.52
N ALA A 50 19.39 8.94 -7.75
CA ALA A 50 18.25 9.64 -7.16
C ALA A 50 16.90 9.08 -7.64
N GLU A 51 16.76 8.79 -8.93
CA GLU A 51 15.54 8.16 -9.48
C GLU A 51 15.32 6.75 -8.92
N ALA A 52 16.39 5.96 -8.78
CA ALA A 52 16.32 4.65 -8.13
C ALA A 52 15.93 4.76 -6.65
N ALA A 53 16.47 5.74 -5.93
CA ALA A 53 16.10 6.01 -4.55
C ALA A 53 14.63 6.42 -4.42
N GLU A 54 14.12 7.27 -5.33
CA GLU A 54 12.72 7.68 -5.37
C GLU A 54 11.78 6.49 -5.61
N ARG A 55 12.12 5.60 -6.55
CA ARG A 55 11.34 4.36 -6.81
C ARG A 55 11.26 3.46 -5.59
N THR A 56 12.40 3.23 -4.92
CA THR A 56 12.42 2.41 -3.69
C THR A 56 11.63 3.08 -2.56
N GLN A 57 11.68 4.41 -2.47
CA GLN A 57 10.90 5.17 -1.51
C GLN A 57 9.39 5.01 -1.75
N ASP A 58 8.93 5.08 -3.00
CA ASP A 58 7.53 4.87 -3.37
C ASP A 58 7.05 3.45 -3.06
N GLU A 59 7.87 2.43 -3.38
CA GLU A 59 7.60 1.04 -3.04
C GLU A 59 7.45 0.83 -1.53
N LEU A 60 8.36 1.43 -0.74
CA LEU A 60 8.31 1.37 0.72
C LEU A 60 7.07 2.05 1.27
N PHE A 61 6.70 3.25 0.79
CA PHE A 61 5.47 3.92 1.23
C PHE A 61 4.22 3.12 0.91
N ARG A 62 4.20 2.46 -0.26
CA ARG A 62 3.11 1.56 -0.63
C ARG A 62 2.99 0.38 0.34
N GLN A 63 4.12 -0.26 0.68
CA GLN A 63 4.15 -1.36 1.64
C GLN A 63 3.74 -0.91 3.04
N ILE A 64 4.19 0.26 3.48
CA ILE A 64 3.81 0.85 4.77
C ILE A 64 2.30 1.07 4.83
N GLY A 65 1.70 1.64 3.78
CA GLY A 65 0.26 1.83 3.70
C GLY A 65 -0.50 0.50 3.81
N GLN A 66 -0.08 -0.53 3.05
CA GLN A 66 -0.68 -1.87 3.14
C GLN A 66 -0.57 -2.44 4.57
N LEU A 67 0.62 -2.42 5.16
CA LEU A 67 0.86 -2.93 6.51
C LEU A 67 0.08 -2.15 7.58
N GLN A 68 -0.16 -0.86 7.39
CA GLN A 68 -0.95 -0.07 8.34
C GLN A 68 -2.40 -0.56 8.40
N VAL A 69 -3.02 -0.80 7.24
CA VAL A 69 -4.39 -1.32 7.13
C VAL A 69 -4.49 -2.71 7.72
N GLU A 70 -3.54 -3.59 7.40
CA GLU A 70 -3.50 -4.96 7.93
C GLU A 70 -3.31 -4.99 9.45
N ASN A 71 -2.43 -4.13 9.99
CA ASN A 71 -2.24 -4.02 11.42
C ASN A 71 -3.47 -3.44 12.13
N GLU A 72 -4.15 -2.46 11.53
CA GLU A 72 -5.39 -1.92 12.10
C GLU A 72 -6.47 -3.00 12.18
N PHE A 73 -6.63 -3.79 11.11
CA PHE A 73 -7.51 -4.96 11.09
C PHE A 73 -7.13 -5.95 12.20
N LEU A 74 -5.87 -6.38 12.28
CA LEU A 74 -5.40 -7.33 13.32
C LEU A 74 -5.48 -6.78 14.76
N LYS A 75 -5.42 -5.46 14.96
CA LYS A 75 -5.60 -4.86 16.29
C LYS A 75 -7.04 -4.89 16.76
N LYS A 76 -8.01 -4.57 15.88
CA LYS A 76 -9.46 -4.72 16.18
C LYS A 76 -9.75 -6.14 16.65
N LEU A 77 -9.07 -7.07 16.00
CA LEU A 77 -9.09 -8.48 16.28
C LEU A 77 -8.51 -8.84 17.66
N GLN A 78 -7.34 -8.32 18.04
CA GLN A 78 -6.80 -8.57 19.39
C GLN A 78 -7.70 -8.05 20.53
N THR A 79 -8.43 -6.96 20.30
CA THR A 79 -9.30 -6.36 21.32
C THR A 79 -10.64 -7.05 21.49
N ALA A 80 -11.07 -7.87 20.53
CA ALA A 80 -12.36 -8.53 20.54
C ALA A 80 -12.21 -10.05 20.65
N VAL A 81 -13.10 -10.71 21.40
CA VAL A 81 -13.05 -12.16 21.69
C VAL A 81 -13.85 -12.96 20.63
N TRP A 82 -13.63 -12.68 19.34
CA TRP A 82 -14.31 -13.38 18.24
C TRP A 82 -13.60 -14.71 17.92
N GLU A 83 -14.37 -15.66 17.39
CA GLU A 83 -13.81 -16.84 16.73
C GLU A 83 -13.23 -16.45 15.37
N ARG A 84 -12.11 -17.07 14.95
CA ARG A 84 -11.31 -16.60 13.80
C ARG A 84 -12.07 -16.38 12.49
N THR A 85 -13.17 -17.09 12.29
CA THR A 85 -14.04 -17.00 11.12
C THR A 85 -15.05 -15.86 11.18
N GLU A 86 -15.48 -15.44 12.38
CA GLU A 86 -16.50 -14.40 12.58
C GLU A 86 -15.96 -12.98 12.38
N ALA A 87 -14.63 -12.83 12.42
CA ALA A 87 -13.92 -11.59 12.17
C ALA A 87 -13.86 -11.13 10.73
N ILE A 88 -14.20 -12.00 9.79
CA ILE A 88 -14.11 -11.69 8.37
C ILE A 88 -15.21 -10.68 8.05
N GLU A 89 -14.82 -9.50 7.58
CA GLU A 89 -15.70 -8.41 7.18
C GLU A 89 -15.92 -8.49 5.64
N PRO A 90 -17.09 -8.94 5.15
CA PRO A 90 -17.33 -9.11 3.73
C PRO A 90 -17.32 -7.80 2.94
N GLU A 91 -17.65 -6.69 3.60
CA GLU A 91 -17.71 -5.33 3.04
C GLU A 91 -16.57 -4.44 3.59
N HIS A 92 -15.35 -4.97 3.73
CA HIS A 92 -14.20 -4.15 4.14
C HIS A 92 -13.74 -3.26 2.96
N PRO A 93 -13.58 -1.93 3.14
CA PRO A 93 -13.31 -1.00 2.04
C PRO A 93 -11.94 -1.22 1.38
N GLU A 94 -10.93 -1.65 2.14
CA GLU A 94 -9.54 -1.73 1.65
C GLU A 94 -8.94 -3.16 1.61
N LEU A 95 -9.59 -4.16 2.21
CA LEU A 95 -9.05 -5.53 2.35
C LEU A 95 -10.02 -6.54 1.74
N SER A 96 -9.52 -7.31 0.77
CA SER A 96 -10.30 -8.42 0.21
C SER A 96 -10.52 -9.54 1.24
N ILE A 97 -11.64 -10.27 1.11
CA ILE A 97 -11.94 -11.46 1.93
C ILE A 97 -10.78 -12.48 1.90
N GLY A 98 -10.13 -12.63 0.74
CA GLY A 98 -8.98 -13.52 0.60
C GLY A 98 -7.79 -13.09 1.45
N ARG A 99 -7.50 -11.79 1.48
CA ARG A 99 -6.42 -11.23 2.31
C ARG A 99 -6.75 -11.34 3.79
N GLN A 100 -8.00 -11.09 4.18
CA GLN A 100 -8.45 -11.27 5.56
C GLN A 100 -8.30 -12.73 6.01
N CYS A 101 -8.70 -13.70 5.19
CA CYS A 101 -8.51 -15.14 5.47
C CYS A 101 -7.03 -15.50 5.65
N GLU A 102 -6.14 -14.95 4.81
CA GLU A 102 -4.70 -15.15 4.91
C GLU A 102 -4.13 -14.58 6.22
N LEU A 103 -4.50 -13.35 6.57
CA LEU A 103 -4.09 -12.68 7.81
C LEU A 103 -4.57 -13.44 9.07
N LEU A 104 -5.76 -14.02 9.00
CA LEU A 104 -6.39 -14.78 10.07
C LEU A 104 -5.89 -16.24 10.15
N GLY A 105 -5.15 -16.71 9.15
CA GLY A 105 -4.73 -18.11 9.03
C GLY A 105 -5.91 -19.07 8.89
N VAL A 106 -7.00 -18.65 8.23
CA VAL A 106 -8.21 -19.42 7.98
C VAL A 106 -8.31 -19.75 6.49
N SER A 107 -8.67 -20.98 6.15
CA SER A 107 -8.93 -21.34 4.76
C SER A 107 -10.19 -20.65 4.25
N ARG A 108 -10.13 -20.06 3.05
CA ARG A 108 -11.31 -19.45 2.39
C ARG A 108 -12.50 -20.41 2.32
N SER A 109 -12.24 -21.70 2.11
CA SER A 109 -13.28 -22.72 2.03
C SER A 109 -14.04 -22.87 3.35
N THR A 110 -13.38 -22.67 4.48
CA THR A 110 -14.02 -22.72 5.81
C THR A 110 -15.01 -21.57 5.99
N PHE A 111 -14.67 -20.37 5.49
CA PHE A 111 -15.56 -19.21 5.57
C PHE A 111 -16.82 -19.37 4.69
N TYR A 112 -16.67 -19.90 3.48
CA TYR A 112 -17.80 -20.11 2.56
C TYR A 112 -18.61 -21.39 2.84
N TYR A 113 -18.16 -22.27 3.73
CA TYR A 113 -18.84 -23.53 3.99
C TYR A 113 -20.11 -23.31 4.79
N ARG A 114 -21.26 -23.71 4.21
CA ARG A 114 -22.57 -23.70 4.87
C ARG A 114 -23.05 -25.15 5.07
N PRO A 115 -23.19 -25.63 6.32
CA PRO A 115 -23.45 -27.05 6.60
C PRO A 115 -24.86 -27.53 6.20
N GLU A 116 -25.81 -26.63 5.93
CA GLU A 116 -27.24 -26.96 5.80
C GLU A 116 -27.59 -27.85 4.60
N GLU A 117 -26.85 -27.78 3.48
CA GLU A 117 -27.18 -28.54 2.27
C GLU A 117 -26.57 -29.95 2.24
N ALA A 118 -25.47 -30.17 2.96
CA ALA A 118 -24.75 -31.44 2.96
C ALA A 118 -25.46 -32.49 3.83
N ILE A 119 -26.08 -32.06 4.93
CA ILE A 119 -26.80 -32.92 5.87
C ILE A 119 -28.11 -33.43 5.25
N ALA A 120 -28.84 -32.56 4.52
CA ALA A 120 -30.13 -32.89 3.90
C ALA A 120 -30.02 -33.90 2.74
N ARG A 121 -28.89 -33.95 2.03
CA ARG A 121 -28.68 -34.82 0.86
C ARG A 121 -28.08 -36.18 1.18
N TYR A 122 -27.25 -36.29 2.22
CA TYR A 122 -26.47 -37.51 2.48
C TYR A 122 -26.72 -38.18 3.83
N GLY A 123 -27.49 -37.57 4.74
CA GLY A 123 -27.93 -38.24 5.97
C GLY A 123 -26.81 -38.91 6.77
N VAL A 124 -25.61 -38.32 6.82
CA VAL A 124 -24.46 -38.90 7.55
C VAL A 124 -24.35 -38.24 8.93
N PRO A 125 -24.58 -38.95 10.04
CA PRO A 125 -24.26 -38.47 11.38
C PRO A 125 -22.81 -38.82 11.70
N GLY A 126 -22.00 -37.81 12.04
CA GLY A 126 -20.58 -37.94 12.37
C GLY A 126 -19.73 -37.87 11.09
N ILE A 127 -19.03 -36.77 10.81
CA ILE A 127 -17.88 -36.30 11.57
C ILE A 127 -17.89 -34.76 11.52
N PHE A 128 -18.47 -34.09 12.51
CA PHE A 128 -18.18 -32.68 12.76
C PHE A 128 -17.99 -32.52 14.26
N ASN A 129 -16.78 -32.15 14.66
CA ASN A 129 -16.43 -32.05 16.07
C ASN A 129 -17.38 -31.04 16.70
N THR A 130 -18.22 -31.54 17.60
CA THR A 130 -19.25 -30.75 18.26
C THR A 130 -18.56 -29.94 19.33
N VAL A 131 -18.01 -28.78 18.97
CA VAL A 131 -17.74 -27.76 19.99
C VAL A 131 -19.12 -27.22 20.37
N LYS A 132 -19.57 -27.67 21.53
CA LYS A 132 -20.86 -27.35 22.10
C LYS A 132 -21.02 -25.84 22.24
N GLY A 133 -22.16 -25.34 21.76
CA GLY A 133 -22.88 -24.25 22.43
C GLY A 133 -22.25 -22.87 22.34
N VAL A 134 -22.41 -22.22 21.20
CA VAL A 134 -22.71 -20.79 21.19
C VAL A 134 -23.83 -20.58 20.18
N SER A 135 -25.01 -20.22 20.67
CA SER A 135 -26.10 -19.73 19.83
C SER A 135 -25.60 -18.49 19.10
N SER A 136 -25.50 -18.51 17.77
CA SER A 136 -25.20 -17.31 16.98
C SER A 136 -26.30 -16.25 17.22
N PRO A 137 -25.99 -15.06 17.78
CA PRO A 137 -26.98 -14.00 18.00
C PRO A 137 -27.25 -13.14 16.75
N LEU A 138 -26.75 -13.52 15.57
CA LEU A 138 -27.00 -12.82 14.31
C LEU A 138 -28.24 -13.34 13.57
N MET A 139 -29.33 -13.53 14.31
CA MET A 139 -30.68 -13.29 13.79
C MET A 139 -31.09 -11.84 14.09
N ARG A 140 -30.36 -10.84 13.58
CA ARG A 140 -30.85 -9.45 13.61
C ARG A 140 -30.16 -8.49 12.65
N PHE A 141 -30.36 -8.68 11.34
CA PHE A 141 -30.34 -7.60 10.35
C PHE A 141 -31.23 -8.05 9.18
N SER A 142 -32.54 -7.84 9.30
CA SER A 142 -33.28 -6.72 8.68
C SER A 142 -33.68 -6.97 7.22
N GLN A 143 -34.82 -7.66 7.07
CA GLN A 143 -35.89 -7.38 6.11
C GLN A 143 -35.52 -6.97 4.67
N SER A 144 -35.49 -7.92 3.73
CA SER A 144 -35.89 -7.67 2.32
C SER A 144 -36.10 -8.92 1.45
N TRP A 145 -36.52 -10.06 2.00
CA TRP A 145 -36.93 -11.20 1.16
C TRP A 145 -38.37 -11.58 1.47
N LYS A 146 -39.30 -11.12 0.61
CA LYS A 146 -40.69 -11.61 0.60
C LYS A 146 -40.66 -13.09 0.17
N PRO A 147 -41.32 -14.01 0.90
CA PRO A 147 -41.40 -15.39 0.46
C PRO A 147 -42.30 -15.47 -0.78
N MET A 148 -41.75 -15.98 -1.88
CA MET A 148 -42.49 -16.30 -3.09
C MET A 148 -43.32 -17.54 -2.81
N GLU A 149 -44.65 -17.42 -2.79
CA GLU A 149 -45.60 -18.53 -2.59
C GLU A 149 -45.35 -19.63 -3.64
N TYR A 150 -44.79 -20.75 -3.20
CA TYR A 150 -44.81 -21.99 -3.99
C TYR A 150 -46.19 -22.64 -3.82
N ARG A 151 -47.09 -22.32 -4.76
CA ARG A 151 -48.32 -23.06 -4.99
C ARG A 151 -47.99 -24.51 -5.32
N SER A 152 -48.45 -25.41 -4.47
CA SER A 152 -48.48 -26.85 -4.68
C SER A 152 -49.37 -27.16 -5.88
N VAL A 153 -48.81 -27.77 -6.92
CA VAL A 153 -49.58 -28.41 -7.99
C VAL A 153 -49.21 -29.88 -7.98
N TRP A 154 -50.03 -30.67 -7.29
CA TRP A 154 -50.11 -32.11 -7.46
C TRP A 154 -50.79 -32.37 -8.81
N ILE A 155 -50.13 -33.07 -9.74
CA ILE A 155 -50.78 -33.65 -10.91
C ILE A 155 -50.78 -35.17 -10.73
N VAL A 156 -52.02 -35.66 -10.68
CA VAL A 156 -52.60 -36.99 -10.89
C VAL A 156 -51.65 -38.08 -11.39
#